data_AF-A0A7V9H5U8-F1
#
_entry.id   AF-A0A7V9H5U8-F1
#
_cell.length_a   1.000
_cell.length_b   1.000
_cell.length_c   1.000
_cell.angle_alpha   90.00
_cell.angle_beta   90.00
_cell.angle_gamma   90.00
#
_symmetry.space_group_name_H-M   'P 1'
#
loop_
_entity.id
_entity.type
_entity.pdbx_description
1 polymer ?
#
loop_
_entity_poly.entity_id
_entity_poly.type
_entity_poly.pdbx_seq_one_letter_code
_entity_poly.pdbx_strand_id
1 'polypeptide(L)'
;LALSTVLIVLGTLTIMISDGLELLPALFEITSAFGTTGLSLDITPQLSPFGKILVAVIMFLGRVGPITFIIAMTARQRPARYKYPQEDIAIG
;
A
#
# COMPACT_ATOMS: atom_id res chain seq x y z
N LEU A 1 -4.68 -1.78 5.70
CA LEU A 1 -5.06 -3.17 5.37
C LEU A 1 -6.03 -3.24 4.20
N ALA A 2 -7.27 -2.75 4.29
CA ALA A 2 -8.19 -2.79 3.14
C ALA A 2 -7.63 -2.12 1.86
N LEU A 3 -7.05 -0.92 2.00
CA LEU A 3 -6.47 -0.20 0.86
C LEU A 3 -5.25 -0.92 0.24
N SER A 4 -4.38 -1.49 1.06
CA SER A 4 -3.22 -2.26 0.59
C SER A 4 -3.65 -3.52 -0.17
N THR A 5 -4.71 -4.19 0.29
CA THR A 5 -5.28 -5.34 -0.42
C THR A 5 -5.86 -4.92 -1.78
N VAL A 6 -6.57 -3.80 -1.86
CA VAL A 6 -7.09 -3.26 -3.13
C VAL A 6 -5.96 -2.95 -4.10
N LEU A 7 -4.87 -2.33 -3.63
CA LEU A 7 -3.72 -1.98 -4.46
C LEU A 7 -3.02 -3.23 -5.04
N ILE A 8 -2.85 -4.27 -4.22
CA ILE A 8 -2.28 -5.56 -4.65
C ILE A 8 -3.16 -6.23 -5.69
N VAL A 9 -4.47 -6.29 -5.48
CA VAL A 9 -5.41 -6.92 -6.43
C VAL A 9 -5.43 -6.17 -7.76
N LEU A 10 -5.50 -4.83 -7.74
CA LEU A 10 -5.46 -4.01 -8.95
C LEU A 10 -4.14 -4.13 -9.70
N GLY A 11 -3.01 -4.11 -8.98
CA GLY A 11 -1.70 -4.32 -9.58
C GLY A 11 -1.58 -5.69 -10.25
N THR A 12 -2.09 -6.74 -9.60
CA THR A 12 -2.07 -8.11 -10.11
C THR A 12 -2.88 -8.20 -11.41
N LEU A 13 -4.11 -7.68 -11.42
CA LEU A 13 -4.97 -7.67 -12.61
C LEU A 13 -4.34 -6.88 -13.78
N THR A 14 -3.71 -5.75 -13.47
CA THR A 14 -3.10 -4.89 -14.49
C THR A 14 -1.92 -5.59 -15.17
N ILE A 15 -1.08 -6.29 -14.39
CA ILE A 15 0.03 -7.09 -14.93
C ILE A 15 -0.48 -8.29 -15.74
N MET A 16 -1.52 -8.98 -15.25
CA MET A 16 -2.10 -10.11 -15.99
C MET A 16 -2.64 -9.67 -17.37
N ILE A 17 -3.25 -8.48 -17.46
CA ILE A 17 -3.76 -7.95 -18.73
C ILE A 17 -2.62 -7.45 -19.63
N SER A 18 -1.59 -6.80 -19.06
CA SER A 18 -0.52 -6.19 -19.84
C SER A 18 0.49 -7.21 -20.37
N ASP A 19 0.93 -8.14 -19.54
CA ASP A 19 2.03 -9.07 -19.83
C ASP A 19 1.55 -10.54 -19.92
N GLY A 20 0.24 -10.80 -19.79
CA GLY A 20 -0.34 -12.14 -19.97
C GLY A 20 0.09 -13.16 -18.91
N LEU A 21 0.53 -12.69 -17.74
CA LEU A 21 1.04 -13.55 -16.68
C LEU A 21 -0.05 -14.37 -16.00
N GLU A 22 0.31 -15.58 -15.57
CA GLU A 22 -0.57 -16.41 -14.74
C GLU A 22 -0.81 -15.78 -13.36
N LEU A 23 -1.91 -16.17 -12.72
CA LEU A 23 -2.33 -15.57 -11.44
C LEU A 23 -1.26 -15.70 -10.35
N LEU A 24 -0.69 -16.89 -10.19
CA LEU A 24 0.28 -17.19 -9.12
C LEU A 24 1.56 -16.33 -9.25
N PRO A 25 2.23 -16.28 -10.42
CA PRO A 25 3.38 -15.42 -10.63
C PRO A 25 3.07 -13.92 -10.51
N ALA A 26 1.95 -13.45 -11.07
CA ALA A 26 1.58 -12.03 -10.98
C ALA A 26 1.34 -11.60 -9.53
N LEU A 27 0.64 -12.42 -8.75
CA LEU A 27 0.31 -12.13 -7.36
C LEU A 27 1.56 -12.16 -6.48
N PHE A 28 2.48 -13.11 -6.72
CA PHE A 28 3.78 -13.14 -6.03
C PHE A 28 4.62 -11.88 -6.34
N GLU A 29 4.68 -11.47 -7.60
CA GLU A 29 5.45 -10.30 -8.02
C GLU A 29 4.93 -9.01 -7.37
N ILE A 30 3.60 -8.79 -7.41
CA ILE A 30 2.98 -7.59 -6.85
C ILE A 30 3.05 -7.54 -5.33
N THR A 31 2.86 -8.70 -4.66
CA THR A 31 3.00 -8.77 -3.20
C THR A 31 4.44 -8.53 -2.75
N SER A 32 5.42 -9.09 -3.46
CA SER A 32 6.85 -8.84 -3.21
C SER A 32 7.23 -7.38 -3.46
N ALA A 33 6.72 -6.77 -4.53
CA ALA A 33 6.92 -5.36 -4.84
C ALA A 33 6.34 -4.46 -3.74
N PHE A 34 5.12 -4.74 -3.28
CA PHE A 34 4.48 -4.01 -2.18
C PHE A 34 5.27 -4.16 -0.86
N GLY A 35 5.77 -5.36 -0.57
CA GLY A 35 6.60 -5.63 0.61
C GLY A 35 8.03 -5.09 0.49
N THR A 36 8.45 -4.62 -0.69
CA THR A 36 9.85 -4.28 -1.01
C THR A 36 10.84 -5.39 -0.66
N THR A 37 10.41 -6.64 -0.74
CA THR A 37 11.23 -7.81 -0.39
C THR A 37 12.28 -8.14 -1.46
N GLY A 38 12.10 -7.62 -2.68
CA GLY A 38 13.06 -7.77 -3.77
C GLY A 38 13.15 -9.19 -4.34
N LEU A 39 12.20 -10.06 -3.99
CA LEU A 39 12.09 -11.42 -4.50
C LEU A 39 11.25 -11.42 -5.78
N SER A 40 11.65 -12.19 -6.78
CA SER A 40 10.88 -12.43 -8.00
C SER A 40 11.06 -13.87 -8.44
N LEU A 41 10.10 -14.40 -9.18
CA LEU A 41 10.17 -15.72 -9.81
C LEU A 41 10.84 -15.66 -11.20
N ASP A 42 11.84 -14.79 -11.35
CA ASP A 42 12.56 -14.53 -12.61
C ASP A 42 11.70 -13.93 -13.74
N ILE A 43 10.62 -13.25 -13.35
CA ILE A 43 9.63 -12.71 -14.29
C ILE A 43 9.88 -11.22 -14.56
N THR A 44 10.42 -10.49 -13.57
CA THR A 44 10.75 -9.06 -13.68
C THR A 44 11.53 -8.67 -14.95
N PRO A 45 12.49 -9.48 -15.46
CA PRO A 45 13.22 -9.16 -16.69
C PRO A 45 12.33 -9.18 -17.94
N GLN A 46 11.33 -10.07 -17.96
CA GLN A 46 10.46 -10.38 -19.09
C GLN A 46 9.25 -9.45 -19.18
N LEU A 47 8.97 -8.67 -18.12
CA LEU A 47 7.91 -7.67 -18.13
C LEU A 47 8.12 -6.59 -19.19
N SER A 48 7.02 -6.17 -19.79
CA SER A 48 6.95 -4.98 -20.65
C SER A 48 7.51 -3.73 -19.95
N PRO A 49 7.93 -2.71 -20.72
CA PRO A 49 8.34 -1.42 -20.15
C PRO A 49 7.28 -0.82 -19.24
N PHE A 50 6.00 -1.04 -19.56
CA PHE A 50 4.86 -0.62 -18.76
C PHE A 50 4.79 -1.39 -17.43
N GLY A 51 4.92 -2.71 -17.45
CA GLY A 51 4.95 -3.56 -16.25
C GLY A 51 6.07 -3.17 -15.29
N LYS A 52 7.27 -2.87 -15.81
CA LYS A 52 8.41 -2.40 -14.99
C LYS A 52 8.13 -1.07 -14.29
N ILE A 53 7.51 -0.12 -14.99
CA ILE A 53 7.10 1.17 -14.39
C ILE A 53 6.05 0.93 -13.30
N LEU A 54 5.07 0.06 -13.56
CA LEU A 54 4.03 -0.28 -12.59
C LEU A 54 4.63 -0.88 -11.31
N VAL A 55 5.53 -1.86 -11.44
CA VAL A 55 6.23 -2.47 -10.30
C VAL A 55 7.05 -1.43 -9.52
N ALA A 56 7.75 -0.52 -10.21
CA ALA A 56 8.50 0.55 -9.55
C ALA A 56 7.60 1.51 -8.74
N VAL A 57 6.43 1.87 -9.28
CA VAL A 57 5.43 2.68 -8.58
C VAL A 57 4.88 1.94 -7.36
N ILE A 58 4.61 0.64 -7.49
CA ILE A 58 4.11 -0.19 -6.38
C ILE A 58 5.18 -0.35 -5.28
N MET A 59 6.45 -0.51 -5.63
CA MET A 59 7.55 -0.51 -4.65
C MET A 59 7.67 0.82 -3.91
N PHE A 60 7.50 1.94 -4.62
CA PHE A 60 7.51 3.26 -4.00
C PHE A 60 6.34 3.43 -3.01
N LEU A 61 5.14 3.04 -3.42
CA LEU A 61 3.93 3.05 -2.58
C LEU A 61 4.06 2.10 -1.37
N GLY A 62 4.66 0.92 -1.57
CA GLY A 62 4.94 -0.05 -0.51
C GLY A 62 5.89 0.49 0.55
N ARG A 63 6.94 1.23 0.15
CA ARG A 63 7.93 1.81 1.05
C ARG A 63 7.48 3.11 1.74
N VAL A 64 6.82 4.01 1.02
CA VAL A 64 6.14 5.19 1.61
C VAL A 64 5.02 4.74 2.55
N GLY A 65 4.42 3.60 2.21
CA GLY A 65 3.86 2.66 3.14
C GLY A 65 2.50 3.02 3.72
N PRO A 66 1.99 2.14 4.58
CA PRO A 66 0.74 2.34 5.32
C PRO A 66 0.82 3.45 6.37
N ILE A 67 2.02 3.80 6.88
CA ILE A 67 2.19 4.82 7.92
C ILE A 67 1.79 6.21 7.41
N THR A 68 2.27 6.60 6.23
CA THR A 68 1.90 7.89 5.62
C THR A 68 0.39 7.97 5.36
N PHE A 69 -0.23 6.84 5.00
CA PHE A 69 -1.68 6.77 4.76
C PHE A 69 -2.51 6.76 6.05
N ILE A 70 -2.05 6.07 7.09
CA ILE A 70 -2.66 6.12 8.43
C ILE A 70 -2.62 7.56 8.95
N ILE A 71 -1.48 8.24 8.79
CA ILE A 71 -1.33 9.65 9.14
C ILE A 71 -2.25 10.52 8.27
N ALA A 72 -2.32 10.34 6.95
CA ALA A 72 -3.22 11.11 6.08
C ALA A 72 -4.71 10.92 6.43
N MET A 73 -5.11 9.71 6.82
CA MET A 73 -6.48 9.40 7.23
C MET A 73 -6.80 9.92 8.64
N THR A 74 -5.81 9.90 9.55
CA THR A 74 -5.95 10.36 10.94
C THR A 74 -5.79 11.88 11.08
N ALA A 75 -5.01 12.52 10.21
CA ALA A 75 -4.75 13.96 10.19
C ALA A 75 -6.02 14.80 9.92
N ARG A 76 -7.12 14.15 9.53
CA ARG A 76 -8.43 14.79 9.39
C ARG A 76 -9.19 14.96 10.71
N GLN A 77 -8.66 14.44 11.82
CA GLN A 77 -9.11 14.79 13.16
C GLN A 77 -8.61 16.21 13.45
N ARG A 78 -9.40 17.23 13.08
CA ARG A 78 -9.20 18.58 13.61
C ARG A 78 -9.09 18.41 15.13
N PRO A 79 -8.04 18.93 15.80
CA PRO A 79 -8.06 18.94 17.26
C PRO A 79 -9.36 19.64 17.65
N ALA A 80 -10.21 18.94 18.39
CA ALA A 80 -11.45 19.51 18.87
C ALA A 80 -11.06 20.78 19.62
N ARG A 81 -11.40 21.95 19.07
CA ARG A 81 -11.13 23.25 19.68
C ARG A 81 -12.15 23.53 20.78
N TYR A 82 -12.43 22.50 21.57
CA TYR A 82 -13.28 22.54 22.74
C TYR A 82 -12.44 22.10 23.92
N LYS A 83 -12.23 23.04 24.83
CA LYS A 83 -11.61 22.76 26.12
C LYS A 83 -12.73 22.24 27.01
N TYR A 84 -12.69 20.96 27.37
CA TYR A 84 -13.58 20.45 28.41
C TYR A 84 -13.27 21.22 29.71
N PRO A 85 -14.30 21.65 30.47
CA PRO A 85 -14.09 22.22 31.79
C PRO A 85 -13.28 21.23 32.62
N GLN A 86 -12.14 21.68 33.15
CA GLN A 86 -11.40 20.90 34.14
C GLN A 86 -12.21 21.01 35.43
N GLU A 87 -13.03 20.00 35.71
CA GLU A 87 -13.63 19.84 37.02
C GLU A 87 -12.57 19.26 37.96
N ASP A 88 -12.24 20.00 39.02
CA ASP A 88 -11.49 19.44 40.15
C ASP A 88 -12.44 18.46 40.86
N ILE A 89 -12.31 17.18 40.55
CA ILE A 89 -13.00 16.13 41.29
C ILE A 89 -12.26 15.98 42.61
N ALA A 90 -12.78 16.59 43.67
CA ALA A 90 -12.35 16.31 45.03
C ALA A 90 -12.70 14.85 45.34
N ILE A 91 -11.70 13.96 45.21
CA ILE A 91 -11.80 12.60 45.71
C ILE A 91 -11.65 12.72 47.23
N GLY A 92 -12.78 12.69 47.93
CA GLY A 92 -12.82 12.52 49.38
C GLY A 92 -12.37 11.12 49.78
#